data_AF-A0A2D6EMR7-F1
#
_entry.id   AF-A0A2D6EMR7-F1
#
_cell.length_a   1.000
_cell.length_b   1.000
_cell.length_c   1.000
_cell.angle_alpha   90.00
_cell.angle_beta   90.00
_cell.angle_gamma   90.00
#
_symmetry.space_group_name_H-M   'P 1'
#
loop_
_entity.id
_entity.type
_entity.pdbx_description
1 polymer ?
#
loop_
_entity_poly.entity_id
_entity_poly.type
_entity_poly.pdbx_seq_one_letter_code
_entity_poly.pdbx_strand_id
1 'polypeptide(L)'
;MVYKKNAQGFTIVEAIIVTAVLAAVTVMAFPNFVEFFRMQEETMEETAMSEIKNALAAYADDNGQLPGAGTWAADLAPYSSLSQQAIAIDQWEQPRAYRKISSNETYRSATVNIDYAVVYGHGPERGLGDSGVNVNLSASLTSVSDYSSLKAEFGDYMVKYTNYKEQIRNYEITEQRLKDISAALSSYATTRFNEAVVGGTGTAEEIYYPPSEPADISSPVADTADYNNTVEAELDNFYPSGTGNRISTDESDDALRKQEMEYLMRFLGLPDTHCCSALDANETAFFYYSNPRPRLPGPSCGTRPTTSQRKLPPRVRVEHDDCG
;
A
#
# COMPACT_ATOMS: atom_id res chain seq x y z
N MET A 1 -5.35 -13.09 -83.19
CA MET A 1 -4.90 -12.34 -82.00
C MET A 1 -3.79 -13.15 -81.35
N VAL A 2 -2.64 -12.52 -81.15
CA VAL A 2 -1.35 -13.13 -80.78
C VAL A 2 -1.23 -13.19 -79.25
N TYR A 3 -0.69 -14.29 -78.71
CA TYR A 3 0.18 -14.24 -77.53
C TYR A 3 1.26 -15.32 -77.68
N LYS A 4 2.46 -14.90 -78.09
CA LYS A 4 3.67 -15.73 -78.05
C LYS A 4 4.27 -15.57 -76.65
N LYS A 5 4.27 -16.63 -75.85
CA LYS A 5 4.91 -16.65 -74.52
C LYS A 5 6.41 -16.89 -74.72
N ASN A 6 7.20 -15.83 -74.74
CA ASN A 6 8.67 -15.91 -74.71
C ASN A 6 9.12 -16.26 -73.29
N ALA A 7 9.21 -17.55 -72.97
CA ALA A 7 9.98 -17.99 -71.82
C ALA A 7 11.44 -18.17 -72.26
N GLN A 8 12.19 -17.07 -72.29
CA GLN A 8 13.65 -17.15 -72.38
C GLN A 8 14.15 -17.65 -71.02
N GLY A 9 14.71 -18.85 -71.00
CA GLY A 9 15.39 -19.38 -69.81
C GLY A 9 16.59 -18.51 -69.47
N PHE A 10 16.74 -18.15 -68.20
CA PHE A 10 17.89 -17.42 -67.68
C PHE A 10 19.20 -18.11 -68.08
N THR A 11 20.12 -17.37 -68.67
CA THR A 11 21.47 -17.88 -68.95
C THR A 11 22.26 -18.02 -67.65
N ILE A 12 23.16 -19.00 -67.55
CA ILE A 12 24.01 -19.20 -66.35
C ILE A 12 24.79 -17.92 -66.00
N VAL A 13 25.20 -17.16 -67.01
CA VAL A 13 25.93 -15.89 -66.85
C VAL A 13 25.03 -14.83 -66.20
N GLU A 14 23.78 -14.67 -66.62
CA GLU A 14 22.83 -13.76 -65.95
C GLU A 14 22.56 -14.16 -64.50
N ALA A 15 22.46 -15.46 -64.20
CA ALA A 15 22.26 -15.92 -62.83
C ALA A 15 23.47 -15.59 -61.93
N ILE A 16 24.70 -15.73 -62.44
CA ILE A 16 25.93 -15.36 -61.71
C ILE A 16 26.00 -13.84 -61.49
N ILE A 17 25.65 -13.03 -62.49
CA ILE A 17 25.66 -11.57 -62.35
C ILE A 17 24.58 -11.11 -61.35
N VAL A 18 23.36 -11.64 -61.44
CA VAL A 18 22.26 -11.29 -60.53
C VAL A 18 22.59 -11.68 -59.09
N THR A 19 23.15 -12.87 -58.86
CA THR A 19 23.56 -13.30 -57.51
C THR A 19 24.72 -12.47 -56.96
N ALA A 20 25.69 -12.08 -57.80
CA ALA A 20 26.80 -11.21 -57.40
C ALA A 20 26.32 -9.79 -57.02
N VAL A 21 25.41 -9.21 -57.82
CA VAL A 21 24.83 -7.90 -57.53
C VAL A 21 23.94 -7.98 -56.28
N LEU A 22 23.13 -9.03 -56.12
CA LEU A 22 22.31 -9.24 -54.93
C LEU A 22 23.17 -9.36 -53.67
N ALA A 23 24.27 -10.12 -53.74
CA ALA A 23 25.22 -10.28 -52.63
C ALA A 23 25.83 -8.93 -52.22
N ALA A 24 26.29 -8.14 -53.18
CA ALA A 24 26.84 -6.81 -52.92
C ALA A 24 25.79 -5.86 -52.29
N VAL A 25 24.56 -5.88 -52.79
CA VAL A 25 23.45 -5.07 -52.25
C VAL A 25 23.08 -5.51 -50.83
N THR A 26 23.04 -6.81 -50.54
CA THR A 26 22.76 -7.31 -49.18
C THR A 26 23.84 -6.92 -48.18
N VAL A 27 25.12 -6.97 -48.57
CA VAL A 27 26.23 -6.55 -47.69
C VAL A 27 26.16 -5.05 -47.39
N MET A 28 25.77 -4.22 -48.37
CA MET A 28 25.62 -2.78 -48.18
C MET A 28 24.37 -2.40 -47.37
N ALA A 29 23.29 -3.18 -47.45
CA ALA A 29 22.05 -2.90 -46.73
C ALA A 29 22.05 -3.44 -45.28
N PHE A 30 22.86 -4.44 -44.97
CA PHE A 30 22.91 -5.10 -43.66
C PHE A 30 23.15 -4.15 -42.46
N PRO A 31 24.10 -3.19 -42.51
CA PRO A 31 24.35 -2.30 -41.38
C PRO A 31 23.11 -1.49 -40.97
N ASN A 32 22.37 -0.98 -41.94
CA ASN A 32 21.15 -0.20 -41.69
C ASN A 32 20.03 -1.03 -41.05
N PHE A 33 19.93 -2.32 -41.41
CA PHE A 33 18.95 -3.21 -40.79
C PHE A 33 19.30 -3.53 -39.34
N VAL A 34 20.59 -3.74 -39.05
CA VAL A 34 21.05 -3.99 -37.67
C VAL A 34 20.77 -2.80 -36.76
N GLU A 35 21.03 -1.57 -37.23
CA GLU A 35 20.69 -0.36 -36.47
C GLU A 35 19.19 -0.21 -36.25
N PHE A 36 18.37 -0.54 -37.26
CA PHE A 36 16.91 -0.48 -37.13
C PHE A 36 16.37 -1.51 -36.13
N PHE A 37 16.89 -2.73 -36.08
CA PHE A 37 16.51 -3.72 -35.07
C PHE A 37 16.97 -3.29 -33.68
N ARG A 38 18.19 -2.76 -33.53
CA ARG A 38 18.68 -2.25 -32.25
C ARG A 38 17.81 -1.12 -31.71
N MET A 39 17.45 -0.15 -32.56
CA MET A 39 16.58 0.96 -32.17
C MET A 39 15.18 0.49 -31.77
N GLN A 40 14.63 -0.53 -32.44
CA GLN A 40 13.36 -1.13 -32.05
C GLN A 40 13.45 -1.81 -30.69
N GLU A 41 14.48 -2.62 -30.45
CA GLU A 41 14.72 -3.29 -29.18
C GLU A 41 14.88 -2.28 -28.03
N GLU A 42 15.68 -1.23 -28.23
CA GLU A 42 15.85 -0.13 -27.27
C GLU A 42 14.52 0.58 -26.95
N THR A 43 13.69 0.84 -27.97
CA THR A 43 12.36 1.48 -27.80
C THR A 43 11.39 0.56 -27.06
N MET A 44 11.43 -0.74 -27.35
CA MET A 44 10.61 -1.74 -26.66
C MET A 44 11.01 -1.86 -25.19
N GLU A 45 12.30 -1.83 -24.88
CA GLU A 45 12.78 -1.87 -23.50
C GLU A 45 12.39 -0.62 -22.72
N GLU A 46 12.51 0.57 -23.33
CA GLU A 46 12.08 1.82 -22.68
C GLU A 46 10.57 1.81 -22.38
N THR A 47 9.77 1.30 -23.31
CA THR A 47 8.32 1.12 -23.13
C THR A 47 8.03 0.13 -22.00
N ALA A 48 8.69 -1.03 -22.01
CA ALA A 48 8.52 -2.05 -20.97
C ALA A 48 8.90 -1.51 -19.58
N MET A 49 10.01 -0.75 -19.48
CA MET A 49 10.45 -0.12 -18.24
C MET A 49 9.46 0.93 -17.72
N SER A 50 8.87 1.72 -18.62
CA SER A 50 7.80 2.66 -18.28
C SER A 50 6.55 1.93 -17.78
N GLU A 51 6.16 0.83 -18.42
CA GLU A 51 5.04 0.00 -17.98
C GLU A 51 5.31 -0.65 -16.62
N ILE A 52 6.51 -1.17 -16.38
CA ILE A 52 6.93 -1.70 -15.08
C ILE A 52 6.84 -0.63 -13.99
N LYS A 53 7.25 0.61 -14.28
CA LYS A 53 7.11 1.73 -13.34
C LYS A 53 5.65 2.01 -12.98
N ASN A 54 4.77 1.99 -13.98
CA ASN A 54 3.34 2.22 -13.76
C ASN A 54 2.70 1.06 -13.00
N ALA A 55 3.10 -0.18 -13.29
CA ALA A 55 2.66 -1.37 -12.56
C ALA A 55 3.12 -1.33 -11.09
N LEU A 56 4.35 -0.87 -10.82
CA LEU A 56 4.85 -0.65 -9.45
C LEU A 56 4.01 0.38 -8.70
N ALA A 57 3.60 1.46 -9.39
CA ALA A 57 2.71 2.46 -8.81
C ALA A 57 1.32 1.90 -8.50
N ALA A 58 0.71 1.19 -9.45
CA ALA A 58 -0.60 0.57 -9.24
C ALA A 58 -0.56 -0.50 -8.13
N TYR A 59 0.51 -1.31 -8.07
CA TYR A 59 0.69 -2.28 -6.99
C TYR A 59 0.84 -1.59 -5.63
N ALA A 60 1.58 -0.48 -5.56
CA ALA A 60 1.75 0.30 -4.33
C ALA A 60 0.45 0.97 -3.89
N ASP A 61 -0.39 1.42 -4.83
CA ASP A 61 -1.71 1.98 -4.54
C ASP A 61 -2.64 0.93 -3.93
N ASP A 62 -2.66 -0.29 -4.46
CA ASP A 62 -3.54 -1.37 -3.98
C ASP A 62 -3.06 -2.03 -2.68
N ASN A 63 -1.75 -2.23 -2.56
CA ASN A 63 -1.16 -3.02 -1.48
C ASN A 63 -0.41 -2.18 -0.45
N GLY A 64 -0.36 -0.85 -0.58
CA GLY A 64 0.38 0.07 0.32
C GLY A 64 1.90 -0.10 0.36
N GLN A 65 2.43 -1.16 -0.25
CA GLN A 65 3.84 -1.56 -0.21
C GLN A 65 4.29 -2.00 -1.60
N LEU A 66 5.61 -2.04 -1.80
CA LEU A 66 6.20 -2.59 -3.03
C LEU A 66 6.47 -4.09 -2.90
N PRO A 67 6.41 -4.83 -4.02
CA PRO A 67 6.48 -6.29 -4.00
C PRO A 67 7.85 -6.80 -3.52
N GLY A 68 7.88 -8.06 -3.08
CA GLY A 68 9.09 -8.71 -2.62
C GLY A 68 10.04 -9.03 -3.79
N ALA A 69 11.36 -8.99 -3.55
CA ALA A 69 12.34 -9.23 -4.62
C ALA A 69 12.26 -10.61 -5.27
N GLY A 70 11.73 -11.62 -4.57
CA GLY A 70 11.53 -12.97 -5.13
C GLY A 70 10.28 -13.14 -5.97
N THR A 71 9.28 -12.27 -5.81
CA THR A 71 7.93 -12.42 -6.42
C THR A 71 7.52 -11.25 -7.29
N TRP A 72 8.32 -10.17 -7.34
CA TRP A 72 7.99 -8.91 -8.01
C TRP A 72 7.41 -9.05 -9.42
N ALA A 73 8.01 -9.88 -10.28
CA ALA A 73 7.51 -10.04 -11.65
C ALA A 73 6.14 -10.74 -11.71
N ALA A 74 5.86 -11.66 -10.79
CA ALA A 74 4.55 -12.32 -10.69
C ALA A 74 3.51 -11.37 -10.11
N ASP A 75 3.90 -10.62 -9.09
CA ASP A 75 3.04 -9.66 -8.39
C ASP A 75 2.65 -8.46 -9.27
N LEU A 76 3.52 -8.05 -10.19
CA LEU A 76 3.28 -6.94 -11.12
C LEU A 76 2.54 -7.34 -12.40
N ALA A 77 2.56 -8.62 -12.79
CA ALA A 77 1.91 -9.08 -14.02
C ALA A 77 0.41 -8.72 -14.12
N PRO A 78 -0.40 -8.80 -13.04
CA PRO A 78 -1.80 -8.36 -13.07
C PRO A 78 -1.99 -6.85 -13.30
N TYR A 79 -0.97 -6.06 -12.97
CA TYR A 79 -1.00 -4.59 -13.00
C TYR A 79 -0.41 -3.98 -14.27
N SER A 80 0.00 -4.82 -15.23
CA SER A 80 0.66 -4.40 -16.45
C SER A 80 0.07 -5.11 -17.67
N SER A 81 0.29 -4.54 -18.86
CA SER A 81 0.04 -5.22 -20.13
C SER A 81 1.07 -6.31 -20.45
N LEU A 82 2.16 -6.40 -19.67
CA LEU A 82 3.24 -7.33 -19.87
C LEU A 82 2.95 -8.67 -19.18
N SER A 83 3.41 -9.76 -19.79
CA SER A 83 3.45 -11.05 -19.11
C SER A 83 4.51 -11.05 -18.00
N GLN A 84 4.37 -11.92 -17.00
CA GLN A 84 5.38 -12.13 -15.96
C GLN A 84 6.79 -12.33 -16.54
N GLN A 85 6.91 -13.09 -17.63
CA GLN A 85 8.20 -13.33 -18.28
C GLN A 85 8.74 -12.07 -18.94
N ALA A 86 7.88 -11.28 -19.59
CA ALA A 86 8.27 -10.00 -20.20
C ALA A 86 8.64 -8.93 -19.16
N ILE A 87 8.22 -9.06 -17.90
CA ILE A 87 8.65 -8.22 -16.78
C ILE A 87 9.99 -8.71 -16.22
N ALA A 88 10.14 -10.03 -16.07
CA ALA A 88 11.34 -10.63 -15.50
C ALA A 88 12.55 -10.59 -16.44
N ILE A 89 12.34 -10.54 -17.75
CA ILE A 89 13.40 -10.67 -18.77
C ILE A 89 13.33 -9.49 -19.75
N ASP A 90 14.49 -8.91 -20.07
CA ASP A 90 14.63 -7.82 -21.05
C ASP A 90 14.57 -8.28 -22.52
N GLN A 91 14.61 -7.33 -23.45
CA GLN A 91 14.60 -7.63 -24.89
C GLN A 91 15.80 -8.46 -25.35
N TRP A 92 16.88 -8.52 -24.57
CA TRP A 92 18.11 -9.27 -24.87
C TRP A 92 18.20 -10.61 -24.12
N GLU A 93 17.06 -11.09 -23.62
CA GLU A 93 16.88 -12.34 -22.88
C GLU A 93 17.68 -12.41 -21.57
N GLN A 94 18.06 -11.27 -20.99
CA GLN A 94 18.70 -11.23 -19.66
C GLN A 94 17.66 -10.98 -18.56
N PRO A 95 17.85 -11.59 -17.38
CA PRO A 95 16.96 -11.37 -16.25
C PRO A 95 17.14 -9.94 -15.73
N ARG A 96 16.03 -9.20 -15.59
CA ARG A 96 16.03 -7.90 -14.91
C ARG A 96 16.25 -8.09 -13.42
N ALA A 97 17.07 -7.23 -12.85
CA ALA A 97 17.35 -7.23 -11.42
C ALA A 97 16.39 -6.27 -10.70
N TYR A 98 15.74 -6.76 -9.65
CA TYR A 98 14.87 -5.96 -8.79
C TYR A 98 15.45 -5.90 -7.37
N ARG A 99 15.43 -4.72 -6.77
CA ARG A 99 15.81 -4.53 -5.37
C ARG A 99 14.89 -3.53 -4.69
N LYS A 100 14.41 -3.89 -3.50
CA LYS A 100 13.66 -3.04 -2.59
C LYS A 100 14.45 -2.78 -1.31
N ILE A 101 14.42 -1.55 -0.82
CA ILE A 101 14.78 -1.18 0.55
C ILE A 101 13.63 -0.41 1.17
N SER A 102 13.34 -0.70 2.43
CA SER A 102 12.33 0.00 3.21
C SER A 102 12.99 0.88 4.27
N SER A 103 12.42 2.04 4.55
CA SER A 103 12.88 2.92 5.62
C SER A 103 11.71 3.57 6.33
N ASN A 104 11.84 3.67 7.65
CA ASN A 104 10.87 4.33 8.50
C ASN A 104 11.20 5.82 8.57
N GLU A 105 10.33 6.67 8.04
CA GLU A 105 10.43 8.11 8.18
C GLU A 105 9.31 8.65 9.07
N THR A 106 9.65 9.59 9.95
CA THR A 106 8.66 10.28 10.78
C THR A 106 8.06 11.46 10.01
N TYR A 107 6.77 11.38 9.72
CA TYR A 107 5.99 12.49 9.16
C TYR A 107 4.99 13.01 10.19
N ARG A 108 5.11 14.31 10.55
CA ARG A 108 4.20 15.00 11.48
C ARG A 108 3.88 14.24 12.79
N SER A 109 4.84 13.46 13.29
CA SER A 109 4.78 12.62 14.50
C SER A 109 4.23 11.18 14.33
N ALA A 110 3.93 10.74 13.11
CA ALA A 110 3.67 9.33 12.80
C ALA A 110 4.85 8.70 12.07
N THR A 111 5.10 7.42 12.35
CA THR A 111 6.08 6.61 11.63
C THR A 111 5.44 6.05 10.38
N VAL A 112 6.04 6.31 9.22
CA VAL A 112 5.57 5.85 7.92
C VAL A 112 6.66 5.02 7.26
N ASN A 113 6.31 3.86 6.72
CA ASN A 113 7.25 2.99 6.02
C ASN A 113 7.29 3.33 4.53
N ILE A 114 8.42 3.81 4.05
CA ILE A 114 8.64 4.16 2.65
C ILE A 114 9.52 3.10 2.01
N ASP A 115 9.01 2.55 0.91
CA ASP A 115 9.69 1.59 0.07
C ASP A 115 10.36 2.31 -1.12
N TYR A 116 11.64 2.01 -1.31
CA TYR A 116 12.46 2.43 -2.43
C TYR A 116 12.77 1.21 -3.29
N ALA A 117 12.24 1.18 -4.51
CA ALA A 117 12.49 0.10 -5.46
C ALA A 117 13.30 0.58 -6.65
N VAL A 118 14.21 -0.30 -7.09
CA VAL A 118 14.96 -0.15 -8.32
C VAL A 118 14.77 -1.39 -9.17
N VAL A 119 14.43 -1.17 -10.44
CA VAL A 119 14.49 -2.18 -11.50
C VAL A 119 15.63 -1.82 -12.42
N TYR A 120 16.48 -2.79 -12.71
CA TYR A 120 17.60 -2.65 -13.62
C TYR A 120 17.48 -3.70 -14.72
N GLY A 121 17.52 -3.25 -15.96
CA GLY A 121 17.57 -4.08 -17.16
C GLY A 121 18.94 -3.96 -17.78
N HIS A 122 19.43 -5.08 -18.29
CA HIS A 122 20.70 -5.10 -18.99
C HIS A 122 20.45 -4.52 -20.39
N GLY A 123 21.29 -3.57 -20.80
CA GLY A 123 21.22 -3.00 -22.13
C GLY A 123 21.66 -3.98 -23.23
N PRO A 124 21.83 -3.49 -24.47
CA PRO A 124 22.38 -4.29 -25.57
C PRO A 124 23.79 -4.82 -25.28
N GLU A 125 24.49 -4.23 -24.30
CA GLU A 125 25.80 -4.69 -23.81
C GLU A 125 25.73 -5.78 -22.73
N ARG A 126 24.52 -6.30 -22.41
CA ARG A 126 24.29 -7.40 -21.46
C ARG A 126 24.92 -7.19 -20.08
N GLY A 127 24.91 -5.94 -19.60
CA GLY A 127 25.47 -5.58 -18.29
C GLY A 127 26.98 -5.68 -18.19
N LEU A 128 27.69 -5.77 -19.32
CA LEU A 128 29.14 -5.72 -19.31
C LEU A 128 29.63 -4.28 -19.17
N GLY A 129 29.00 -3.29 -19.80
CA GLY A 129 29.57 -1.94 -19.86
C GLY A 129 31.02 -1.95 -20.37
N ASP A 130 31.67 -0.78 -20.40
CA ASP A 130 33.06 -0.67 -20.87
C ASP A 130 34.09 -1.32 -19.90
N SER A 131 33.64 -1.72 -18.70
CA SER A 131 34.48 -2.29 -17.62
C SER A 131 34.23 -3.78 -17.33
N GLY A 132 33.22 -4.40 -17.94
CA GLY A 132 32.83 -5.80 -17.69
C GLY A 132 32.13 -6.09 -16.35
N VAL A 133 31.56 -5.08 -15.67
CA VAL A 133 31.06 -5.22 -14.29
C VAL A 133 29.53 -5.28 -14.26
N ASN A 134 29.00 -6.46 -13.93
CA ASN A 134 27.58 -6.63 -13.60
C ASN A 134 27.17 -5.65 -12.48
N VAL A 135 26.16 -4.81 -12.71
CA VAL A 135 25.56 -3.98 -11.65
C VAL A 135 24.84 -4.90 -10.67
N ASN A 136 25.55 -5.27 -9.60
CA ASN A 136 24.97 -6.01 -8.50
C ASN A 136 24.16 -5.04 -7.63
N LEU A 137 22.87 -4.87 -7.96
CA LEU A 137 21.94 -4.03 -7.19
C LEU A 137 21.96 -4.31 -5.68
N SER A 138 22.23 -5.55 -5.26
CA SER A 138 22.30 -5.89 -3.84
C SER A 138 23.55 -5.33 -3.15
N ALA A 139 24.63 -5.12 -3.90
CA ALA A 139 25.85 -4.48 -3.42
C ALA A 139 25.80 -2.95 -3.59
N SER A 140 25.05 -2.44 -4.57
CA SER A 140 24.95 -1.01 -4.89
C SER A 140 23.81 -0.28 -4.16
N LEU A 141 22.78 -0.99 -3.73
CA LEU A 141 21.67 -0.46 -2.94
C LEU A 141 21.66 -1.17 -1.59
N THR A 142 22.45 -0.63 -0.65
CA THR A 142 22.57 -1.14 0.73
C THR A 142 21.85 -0.25 1.74
N SER A 143 21.69 1.03 1.42
CA SER A 143 21.04 2.05 2.23
C SER A 143 20.16 2.97 1.37
N VAL A 144 19.25 3.72 2.01
CA VAL A 144 18.40 4.71 1.31
C VAL A 144 19.22 5.83 0.67
N SER A 145 20.37 6.21 1.25
CA SER A 145 21.26 7.22 0.66
C SER A 145 21.77 6.82 -0.72
N ASP A 146 22.04 5.52 -0.92
CA ASP A 146 22.57 4.98 -2.18
C ASP A 146 21.55 5.09 -3.32
N TYR A 147 20.25 5.09 -2.97
CA TYR A 147 19.15 5.19 -3.92
C TYR A 147 19.23 6.45 -4.77
N SER A 148 19.65 7.58 -4.18
CA SER A 148 19.75 8.85 -4.89
C SER A 148 20.90 8.87 -5.91
N SER A 149 22.04 8.25 -5.56
CA SER A 149 23.27 8.23 -6.37
C SER A 149 23.27 7.17 -7.47
N LEU A 150 22.43 6.14 -7.35
CA LEU A 150 22.37 5.05 -8.33
C LEU A 150 22.04 5.58 -9.74
N LYS A 151 22.72 5.11 -10.78
CA LYS A 151 22.43 5.50 -12.17
C LYS A 151 22.58 4.28 -13.07
N ALA A 152 21.84 4.27 -14.18
CA ALA A 152 22.12 3.33 -15.25
C ALA A 152 23.50 3.63 -15.84
N GLU A 153 24.26 2.58 -16.17
CA GLU A 153 25.50 2.69 -16.92
C GLU A 153 25.20 2.62 -18.43
N PHE A 154 26.18 2.95 -19.27
CA PHE A 154 26.00 3.18 -20.71
C PHE A 154 25.16 2.11 -21.42
N GLY A 155 24.01 2.51 -21.98
CA GLY A 155 23.11 1.62 -22.73
C GLY A 155 22.18 0.77 -21.87
N ASP A 156 22.36 0.74 -20.55
CA ASP A 156 21.47 0.04 -19.62
C ASP A 156 20.23 0.87 -19.25
N TYR A 157 19.22 0.18 -18.72
CA TYR A 157 17.95 0.79 -18.35
C TYR A 157 17.74 0.66 -16.85
N MET A 158 17.32 1.75 -16.20
CA MET A 158 17.04 1.77 -14.77
C MET A 158 15.77 2.55 -14.47
N VAL A 159 14.88 1.91 -13.71
CA VAL A 159 13.66 2.51 -13.20
C VAL A 159 13.77 2.61 -11.70
N LYS A 160 13.44 3.79 -11.19
CA LYS A 160 13.38 4.12 -9.77
C LYS A 160 11.96 4.47 -9.40
N TYR A 161 11.43 3.84 -8.35
CA TYR A 161 10.11 4.14 -7.83
C TYR A 161 10.09 4.18 -6.29
N THR A 162 9.32 5.11 -5.74
CA THR A 162 9.13 5.30 -4.30
C THR A 162 7.65 5.51 -4.01
N ASN A 163 7.10 4.82 -3.01
CA ASN A 163 5.69 4.96 -2.59
C ASN A 163 5.44 6.16 -1.63
N TYR A 164 6.38 7.12 -1.55
CA TYR A 164 6.34 8.21 -0.58
C TYR A 164 5.07 9.06 -0.67
N LYS A 165 4.58 9.33 -1.89
CA LYS A 165 3.43 10.22 -2.09
C LYS A 165 2.13 9.52 -1.69
N GLU A 166 2.04 8.25 -2.02
CA GLU A 166 0.94 7.34 -1.69
C GLU A 166 0.83 7.22 -0.17
N GLN A 167 1.97 7.03 0.51
CA GLN A 167 2.05 6.96 1.96
C GLN A 167 1.64 8.27 2.66
N ILE A 168 2.00 9.45 2.12
CA ILE A 168 1.49 10.73 2.64
C ILE A 168 -0.03 10.85 2.46
N ARG A 169 -0.56 10.47 1.30
CA ARG A 169 -2.02 10.49 1.07
C ARG A 169 -2.74 9.59 2.07
N ASN A 170 -2.22 8.40 2.31
CA ASN A 170 -2.76 7.45 3.29
C ASN A 170 -2.73 8.01 4.72
N TYR A 171 -1.68 8.74 5.07
CA TYR A 171 -1.61 9.48 6.33
C TYR A 171 -2.70 10.55 6.43
N GLU A 172 -2.90 11.36 5.39
CA GLU A 172 -3.94 12.40 5.36
C GLU A 172 -5.36 11.82 5.50
N ILE A 173 -5.63 10.69 4.84
CA ILE A 173 -6.90 9.95 4.97
C ILE A 173 -7.09 9.45 6.41
N THR A 174 -6.05 8.88 7.00
CA THR A 174 -6.07 8.38 8.38
C THR A 174 -6.36 9.53 9.37
N GLU A 175 -5.72 10.68 9.19
CA GLU A 175 -5.97 11.88 9.99
C GLU A 175 -7.42 12.36 9.86
N GLN A 176 -7.97 12.36 8.65
CA GLN A 176 -9.36 12.72 8.42
C GLN A 176 -10.32 11.74 9.10
N ARG A 177 -10.11 10.43 8.96
CA ARG A 177 -10.91 9.39 9.62
C ARG A 177 -10.93 9.61 11.15
N LEU A 178 -9.78 9.86 11.76
CA LEU A 178 -9.68 10.14 13.20
C LEU A 178 -10.44 11.40 13.63
N LYS A 179 -10.37 12.48 12.83
CA LYS A 179 -11.13 13.70 13.10
C LYS A 179 -12.63 13.46 13.07
N ASP A 180 -13.12 12.74 12.07
CA ASP A 180 -14.55 12.45 11.90
C ASP A 180 -15.07 11.57 13.05
N ILE A 181 -14.29 10.55 13.46
CA ILE A 181 -14.59 9.73 14.64
C ILE A 181 -14.66 10.59 15.90
N SER A 182 -13.68 11.48 16.12
CA SER A 182 -13.66 12.33 17.30
C SER A 182 -14.87 13.27 17.38
N ALA A 183 -15.30 13.81 16.24
CA ALA A 183 -16.47 14.66 16.14
C ALA A 183 -17.77 13.88 16.41
N ALA A 184 -17.90 12.68 15.83
CA ALA A 184 -19.05 11.81 16.04
C ALA A 184 -19.17 11.37 17.50
N LEU A 185 -18.05 10.96 18.12
CA LEU A 185 -18.00 10.64 19.54
C LEU A 185 -18.41 11.84 20.41
N SER A 186 -17.92 13.04 20.11
CA SER A 186 -18.31 14.25 20.85
C SER A 186 -19.81 14.55 20.72
N SER A 187 -20.38 14.42 19.52
CA SER A 187 -21.81 14.60 19.28
C SER A 187 -22.64 13.59 20.08
N TYR A 188 -22.23 12.32 20.05
CA TYR A 188 -22.84 11.26 20.84
C TYR A 188 -22.85 11.58 22.33
N ALA A 189 -21.69 11.95 22.89
CA ALA A 189 -21.57 12.29 24.31
C ALA A 189 -22.46 13.47 24.71
N THR A 190 -22.53 14.52 23.88
CA THR A 190 -23.41 15.68 24.17
C THR A 190 -24.89 15.31 24.13
N THR A 191 -25.30 14.44 23.21
CA THR A 191 -26.70 13.99 23.07
C THR A 191 -27.10 13.19 24.31
N ARG A 192 -26.29 12.22 24.71
CA ARG A 192 -26.50 11.42 25.90
C ARG A 192 -26.47 12.22 27.20
N PHE A 193 -25.55 13.17 27.32
CA PHE A 193 -25.55 14.09 28.46
C PHE A 193 -26.87 14.87 28.56
N ASN A 194 -27.37 15.41 27.44
CA ASN A 194 -28.63 16.12 27.42
C ASN A 194 -29.82 15.22 27.80
N GLU A 195 -29.84 13.96 27.31
CA GLU A 195 -30.85 12.97 27.69
C GLU A 195 -30.83 12.68 29.20
N ALA A 196 -29.65 12.46 29.78
CA ALA A 196 -29.50 12.20 31.22
C ALA A 196 -29.92 13.41 32.07
N VAL A 197 -29.57 14.63 31.63
CA VAL A 197 -30.02 15.87 32.29
C VAL A 197 -31.54 16.01 32.24
N VAL A 198 -32.18 15.68 31.11
CA VAL A 198 -33.65 15.69 30.97
C VAL A 198 -34.30 14.59 31.81
N GLY A 199 -33.66 13.42 31.92
CA GLY A 199 -34.09 12.29 32.75
C GLY A 199 -33.92 12.51 34.26
N GLY A 200 -33.24 13.59 34.67
CA GLY A 200 -33.01 13.92 36.08
C GLY A 200 -31.92 13.08 36.77
N THR A 201 -31.18 12.27 36.01
CA THR A 201 -30.09 11.40 36.47
C THR A 201 -28.71 11.94 36.13
N GLY A 202 -28.61 12.89 35.20
CA GLY A 202 -27.33 13.40 34.69
C GLY A 202 -26.48 14.09 35.75
N THR A 203 -25.33 13.50 36.06
CA THR A 203 -24.28 14.14 36.86
C THR A 203 -23.13 14.62 35.98
N ALA A 204 -22.51 15.75 36.31
CA ALA A 204 -21.41 16.33 35.52
C ALA A 204 -20.10 15.51 35.53
N GLU A 205 -20.10 14.33 36.17
CA GLU A 205 -18.92 13.50 36.39
C GLU A 205 -18.96 12.16 35.61
N GLU A 206 -19.93 11.98 34.73
CA GLU A 206 -20.14 10.77 33.94
C GLU A 206 -19.56 10.85 32.52
N ILE A 207 -19.09 9.70 32.02
CA ILE A 207 -18.66 9.51 30.64
C ILE A 207 -19.81 8.88 29.85
N TYR A 208 -20.23 9.57 28.79
CA TYR A 208 -21.30 9.14 27.90
C TYR A 208 -20.78 8.59 26.56
N TYR A 209 -19.54 8.09 26.53
CA TYR A 209 -18.96 7.47 25.34
C TYR A 209 -19.18 5.95 25.39
N PRO A 210 -19.21 5.24 24.24
CA PRO A 210 -19.37 3.79 24.21
C PRO A 210 -18.30 3.07 25.05
N PRO A 211 -18.64 2.02 25.81
CA PRO A 211 -17.65 1.29 26.58
C PRO A 211 -16.71 0.47 25.67
N SER A 212 -15.45 0.35 26.06
CA SER A 212 -14.43 -0.46 25.36
C SER A 212 -14.02 -1.71 26.15
N GLU A 213 -13.92 -1.62 27.48
CA GLU A 213 -13.45 -2.74 28.32
C GLU A 213 -14.53 -3.30 29.28
N PRO A 214 -14.42 -4.59 29.67
CA PRO A 214 -15.34 -5.20 30.64
C PRO A 214 -15.44 -4.47 31.98
N ALA A 215 -14.34 -3.86 32.44
CA ALA A 215 -14.33 -3.08 33.69
C ALA A 215 -15.20 -1.80 33.60
N ASP A 216 -15.41 -1.28 32.39
CA ASP A 216 -16.29 -0.14 32.17
C ASP A 216 -17.77 -0.54 32.24
N ILE A 217 -18.06 -1.80 31.85
CA ILE A 217 -19.37 -2.48 31.84
C ILE A 217 -19.75 -3.08 33.21
N SER A 218 -18.80 -3.30 34.12
CA SER A 218 -19.10 -3.81 35.48
C SER A 218 -19.25 -2.73 36.55
N SER A 219 -19.14 -1.45 36.17
CA SER A 219 -19.38 -0.30 37.04
C SER A 219 -20.88 -0.19 37.38
N PRO A 220 -21.31 0.30 38.55
CA PRO A 220 -22.73 0.50 38.86
C PRO A 220 -23.43 1.54 37.97
N VAL A 221 -22.68 2.18 37.06
CA VAL A 221 -23.16 3.09 36.00
C VAL A 221 -22.92 2.48 34.60
N ALA A 222 -22.54 1.21 34.52
CA ALA A 222 -22.80 0.43 33.32
C ALA A 222 -24.29 0.18 33.34
N ASP A 223 -24.95 1.15 32.76
CA ASP A 223 -26.33 1.40 32.98
C ASP A 223 -27.13 0.38 32.19
N THR A 224 -27.33 -0.81 32.78
CA THR A 224 -28.35 -1.74 32.32
C THR A 224 -29.76 -1.12 32.39
N ALA A 225 -29.92 0.13 32.85
CA ALA A 225 -31.18 0.87 32.87
C ALA A 225 -31.24 2.09 31.90
N ASP A 226 -30.12 2.75 31.54
CA ASP A 226 -30.09 3.88 30.59
C ASP A 226 -29.82 3.48 29.13
N TYR A 227 -29.40 2.24 28.87
CA TYR A 227 -29.66 1.65 27.57
C TYR A 227 -31.16 1.33 27.51
N ASN A 228 -31.93 2.15 26.80
CA ASN A 228 -33.31 1.80 26.46
C ASN A 228 -33.32 0.33 25.98
N ASN A 229 -34.00 -0.56 26.71
CA ASN A 229 -34.11 -1.99 26.41
C ASN A 229 -34.51 -2.28 24.94
N THR A 230 -35.08 -1.31 24.24
CA THR A 230 -35.40 -1.34 22.80
C THR A 230 -34.19 -1.10 21.88
N VAL A 231 -33.25 -0.22 22.26
CA VAL A 231 -31.98 -0.02 21.54
C VAL A 231 -31.00 -1.15 21.86
N GLU A 232 -31.03 -1.67 23.08
CA GLU A 232 -30.27 -2.87 23.48
C GLU A 232 -30.69 -4.11 22.71
N ALA A 233 -31.98 -4.31 22.41
CA ALA A 233 -32.46 -5.42 21.59
C ALA A 233 -32.13 -5.26 20.08
N GLU A 234 -32.01 -4.03 19.58
CA GLU A 234 -31.53 -3.76 18.21
C GLU A 234 -29.99 -3.86 18.12
N LEU A 235 -29.27 -3.50 19.20
CA LEU A 235 -27.82 -3.71 19.36
C LEU A 235 -27.47 -5.18 19.59
N ASP A 236 -28.23 -5.96 20.36
CA ASP A 236 -28.04 -7.40 20.59
C ASP A 236 -28.22 -8.24 19.30
N ASN A 237 -28.96 -7.70 18.33
CA ASN A 237 -29.05 -8.27 16.98
C ASN A 237 -27.85 -7.91 16.09
N PHE A 238 -27.10 -6.84 16.44
CA PHE A 238 -25.89 -6.40 15.75
C PHE A 238 -24.61 -6.94 16.41
N TYR A 239 -24.62 -7.14 17.72
CA TYR A 239 -23.58 -7.70 18.57
C TYR A 239 -24.11 -9.02 19.16
N PRO A 240 -23.73 -10.20 18.63
CA PRO A 240 -24.31 -11.46 19.06
C PRO A 240 -24.04 -11.71 20.55
N SER A 241 -25.13 -11.77 21.31
CA SER A 241 -25.18 -12.12 22.73
C SER A 241 -24.25 -13.29 23.08
N GLY A 242 -23.27 -13.01 23.95
CA GLY A 242 -22.30 -13.99 24.44
C GLY A 242 -21.05 -13.34 25.00
N THR A 243 -20.75 -12.13 24.52
CA THR A 243 -19.60 -11.33 24.93
C THR A 243 -20.04 -9.87 24.90
N GLY A 244 -20.44 -9.32 26.05
CA GLY A 244 -21.11 -8.03 26.13
C GLY A 244 -20.36 -6.89 25.41
N ASN A 245 -21.12 -5.92 24.88
CA ASN A 245 -20.71 -4.66 24.23
C ASN A 245 -19.25 -4.24 24.48
N ARG A 246 -18.30 -4.87 23.79
CA ARG A 246 -16.87 -4.66 24.04
C ARG A 246 -16.16 -4.40 22.73
N ILE A 247 -15.14 -3.57 22.80
CA ILE A 247 -14.18 -3.38 21.71
C ILE A 247 -12.88 -3.93 22.24
N SER A 248 -12.41 -5.00 21.62
CA SER A 248 -11.16 -5.67 21.94
C SER A 248 -10.03 -4.66 21.83
N THR A 249 -9.37 -4.43 22.96
CA THR A 249 -8.12 -3.67 23.04
C THR A 249 -6.90 -4.59 22.91
N ASP A 250 -7.13 -5.88 22.67
CA ASP A 250 -6.09 -6.90 22.49
C ASP A 250 -5.34 -6.65 21.17
N GLU A 251 -4.02 -6.62 21.27
CA GLU A 251 -3.13 -6.49 20.11
C GLU A 251 -3.10 -7.75 19.25
N SER A 252 -3.49 -8.90 19.80
CA SER A 252 -3.35 -10.21 19.15
C SER A 252 -4.54 -10.62 18.26
N ASP A 253 -5.67 -9.91 18.34
CA ASP A 253 -6.90 -10.23 17.61
C ASP A 253 -7.39 -9.06 16.73
N ASP A 254 -6.61 -8.77 15.68
CA ASP A 254 -6.90 -7.69 14.72
C ASP A 254 -8.24 -7.89 13.98
N ALA A 255 -8.64 -9.15 13.74
CA ALA A 255 -9.87 -9.46 13.01
C ALA A 255 -11.11 -9.14 13.84
N LEU A 256 -11.12 -9.53 15.12
CA LEU A 256 -12.18 -9.18 16.06
C LEU A 256 -12.23 -7.66 16.28
N ARG A 257 -11.08 -7.02 16.50
CA ARG A 257 -10.99 -5.56 16.70
C ARG A 257 -11.55 -4.80 15.50
N LYS A 258 -11.25 -5.24 14.27
CA LYS A 258 -11.80 -4.65 13.05
C LYS A 258 -13.31 -4.76 13.01
N GLN A 259 -13.85 -5.95 13.25
CA GLN A 259 -15.29 -6.17 13.27
C GLN A 259 -16.00 -5.29 14.31
N GLU A 260 -15.46 -5.21 15.52
CA GLU A 260 -16.05 -4.39 16.61
C GLU A 260 -15.94 -2.89 16.34
N MET A 261 -14.85 -2.43 15.73
CA MET A 261 -14.69 -1.04 15.30
C MET A 261 -15.62 -0.67 14.14
N GLU A 262 -15.87 -1.57 13.18
CA GLU A 262 -16.88 -1.38 12.14
C GLU A 262 -18.28 -1.21 12.77
N TYR A 263 -18.62 -2.00 13.79
CA TYR A 263 -19.88 -1.82 14.50
C TYR A 263 -19.95 -0.49 15.26
N LEU A 264 -18.85 -0.03 15.86
CA LEU A 264 -18.78 1.30 16.45
C LEU A 264 -18.99 2.40 15.40
N MET A 265 -18.38 2.28 14.21
CA MET A 265 -18.56 3.26 13.13
C MET A 265 -20.02 3.34 12.69
N ARG A 266 -20.67 2.19 12.47
CA ARG A 266 -22.11 2.13 12.13
C ARG A 266 -22.97 2.75 13.22
N PHE A 267 -22.65 2.49 14.49
CA PHE A 267 -23.35 3.08 15.62
C PHE A 267 -23.19 4.61 15.68
N LEU A 268 -22.02 5.12 15.33
CA LEU A 268 -21.74 6.55 15.21
C LEU A 268 -22.28 7.19 13.92
N GLY A 269 -22.88 6.40 13.02
CA GLY A 269 -23.37 6.86 11.72
C GLY A 269 -22.26 7.16 10.70
N LEU A 270 -21.06 6.64 10.92
CA LEU A 270 -19.91 6.77 10.03
C LEU A 270 -19.81 5.54 9.10
N PRO A 271 -19.19 5.70 7.91
CA PRO A 271 -18.90 4.56 7.03
C PRO A 271 -17.92 3.57 7.69
N ASP A 272 -18.11 2.28 7.43
CA ASP A 272 -17.28 1.20 7.97
C ASP A 272 -15.78 1.42 7.73
N THR A 273 -15.41 2.00 6.59
CA THR A 273 -14.01 2.30 6.22
C THR A 273 -13.29 3.25 7.19
N HIS A 274 -14.02 3.96 8.07
CA HIS A 274 -13.42 4.83 9.07
C HIS A 274 -12.89 4.05 10.29
N CYS A 275 -13.16 2.74 10.40
CA CYS A 275 -12.69 1.89 11.50
C CYS A 275 -11.16 1.84 11.63
N CYS A 276 -10.47 2.13 10.54
CA CYS A 276 -9.17 1.55 10.27
C CYS A 276 -8.19 2.58 9.68
N SER A 277 -6.91 2.37 9.97
CA SER A 277 -5.81 3.15 9.44
C SER A 277 -5.63 2.88 7.96
N ALA A 278 -5.46 3.91 7.13
CA ALA A 278 -5.13 3.74 5.72
C ALA A 278 -3.62 3.56 5.48
N LEU A 279 -2.79 3.66 6.53
CA LEU A 279 -1.33 3.54 6.44
C LEU A 279 -0.86 2.13 6.06
N ASP A 280 -1.60 1.11 6.49
CA ASP A 280 -1.29 -0.29 6.21
C ASP A 280 -2.22 -0.88 5.15
N ALA A 281 -1.67 -1.75 4.30
CA ALA A 281 -2.41 -2.51 3.29
C ALA A 281 -3.60 -3.28 3.85
N ASN A 282 -3.45 -3.77 5.08
CA ASN A 282 -4.44 -4.60 5.76
C ASN A 282 -5.55 -3.78 6.44
N GLU A 283 -5.49 -2.45 6.33
CA GLU A 283 -6.34 -1.50 7.04
C GLU A 283 -6.49 -1.90 8.52
N THR A 284 -5.41 -1.78 9.27
CA THR A 284 -5.36 -2.11 10.70
C THR A 284 -6.37 -1.26 11.47
N ALA A 285 -7.25 -1.92 12.23
CA ALA A 285 -8.31 -1.24 12.99
C ALA A 285 -7.71 -0.38 14.10
N PHE A 286 -8.26 0.81 14.30
CA PHE A 286 -7.83 1.69 15.38
C PHE A 286 -8.11 1.08 16.75
N PHE A 287 -7.29 1.45 17.72
CA PHE A 287 -7.54 1.16 19.13
C PHE A 287 -8.44 2.24 19.70
N TYR A 288 -9.57 1.83 20.30
CA TYR A 288 -10.50 2.71 20.98
C TYR A 288 -10.50 2.45 22.48
N TYR A 289 -10.32 3.51 23.27
CA TYR A 289 -10.32 3.44 24.72
C TYR A 289 -11.31 4.45 25.30
N SER A 290 -12.31 3.93 26.00
CA SER A 290 -13.21 4.70 26.86
C SER A 290 -12.58 4.93 28.22
N ASN A 291 -12.65 6.17 28.73
CA ASN A 291 -12.11 6.56 30.04
C ASN A 291 -10.67 6.05 30.31
N PRO A 292 -9.71 6.39 29.45
CA PRO A 292 -8.37 5.81 29.52
C PRO A 292 -7.59 6.26 30.76
N ARG A 293 -6.59 5.49 31.21
CA ARG A 293 -5.85 5.75 32.46
C ARG A 293 -5.07 7.07 32.37
N PRO A 294 -5.02 7.87 33.46
CA PRO A 294 -4.20 9.07 33.48
C PRO A 294 -2.73 8.71 33.30
N ARG A 295 -2.02 9.43 32.43
CA ARG A 295 -0.57 9.25 32.26
C ARG A 295 0.18 9.90 33.42
N LEU A 296 1.04 9.14 34.08
CA LEU A 296 1.95 9.65 35.10
C LEU A 296 3.27 10.10 34.45
N PRO A 297 4.14 10.87 35.12
CA PRO A 297 5.44 11.24 34.56
C PRO A 297 6.28 9.98 34.28
N GLY A 298 6.49 9.65 33.00
CA GLY A 298 7.22 8.45 32.55
C GLY A 298 6.37 7.49 31.70
N PRO A 299 6.83 6.25 31.45
CA PRO A 299 6.07 5.23 30.70
C PRO A 299 4.97 4.55 31.56
N SER A 300 4.74 5.01 32.78
CA SER A 300 3.80 4.39 33.72
C SER A 300 2.40 4.99 33.65
N CYS A 301 1.40 4.12 33.68
CA CYS A 301 -0.01 4.50 33.73
C CYS A 301 -0.50 4.60 35.18
N GLY A 302 -1.35 5.58 35.47
CA GLY A 302 -2.04 5.66 36.74
C GLY A 302 -3.14 4.61 36.88
N THR A 303 -3.76 4.54 38.05
CA THR A 303 -4.95 3.71 38.25
C THR A 303 -6.11 4.20 37.39
N ARG A 304 -6.84 3.27 36.75
CA ARG A 304 -8.06 3.60 36.01
C ARG A 304 -9.02 4.35 36.95
N PRO A 305 -9.54 5.52 36.53
CA PRO A 305 -10.45 6.28 37.39
C PRO A 305 -11.68 5.45 37.74
N THR A 306 -12.04 5.42 39.02
CA THR A 306 -13.26 4.75 39.48
C THR A 306 -14.51 5.48 38.97
N THR A 307 -15.68 4.92 39.25
CA THR A 307 -16.98 5.37 38.75
C THR A 307 -17.32 6.82 39.14
N SER A 308 -16.77 7.32 40.26
CA SER A 308 -16.84 8.71 40.72
C SER A 308 -15.79 9.66 40.13
N GLN A 309 -14.91 9.18 39.24
CA GLN A 309 -13.76 9.92 38.70
C GLN A 309 -13.64 9.81 37.16
N ARG A 310 -14.72 9.36 36.49
CA ARG A 310 -14.81 9.17 35.04
C ARG A 310 -14.83 10.52 34.31
N LYS A 311 -13.67 11.18 34.19
CA LYS A 311 -13.57 12.57 33.70
C LYS A 311 -12.81 12.72 32.38
N LEU A 312 -12.37 11.61 31.78
CA LEU A 312 -11.43 11.66 30.65
C LEU A 312 -12.13 11.37 29.31
N PRO A 313 -11.86 12.17 28.27
CA PRO A 313 -12.37 11.91 26.92
C PRO A 313 -11.80 10.61 26.35
N PRO A 314 -12.49 9.99 25.37
CA PRO A 314 -12.03 8.76 24.75
C PRO A 314 -10.76 9.03 23.95
N ARG A 315 -9.95 7.99 23.78
CA ARG A 315 -8.78 8.02 22.92
C ARG A 315 -8.94 7.04 21.77
N VAL A 316 -8.61 7.49 20.58
CA VAL A 316 -8.51 6.66 19.38
C VAL A 316 -7.08 6.75 18.87
N ARG A 317 -6.44 5.61 18.67
CA ARG A 317 -5.03 5.53 18.29
C ARG A 317 -4.80 4.50 17.20
N VAL A 318 -3.73 4.70 16.44
CA VAL A 318 -3.25 3.74 15.43
C VAL A 318 -2.44 2.61 16.08
N GLU A 319 -1.72 2.93 17.15
CA GLU A 319 -0.90 2.00 17.92
C GLU A 319 -1.55 1.71 19.27
N HIS A 320 -1.24 0.56 19.84
CA HIS A 320 -1.65 0.21 21.19
C HIS A 320 -1.08 1.19 22.21
N ASP A 321 -1.81 1.42 23.30
CA ASP A 321 -1.41 2.27 24.40
C ASP A 321 -1.65 1.49 25.70
N ASP A 322 -0.59 1.15 26.42
CA ASP A 322 -0.67 0.44 27.70
C ASP A 322 -1.53 1.17 28.74
N CYS A 323 -1.73 2.49 28.55
CA CYS A 323 -2.58 3.30 29.41
C CYS A 323 -4.05 3.32 28.98
N GLY A 324 -4.37 2.80 27.80
CA GLY A 324 -5.54 3.21 27.02
C GLY A 324 -5.45 4.68 26.63
#